data_AF-A0A059X955-F1
#
_entry.id   AF-A0A059X955-F1
#
_cell.length_a   1.000
_cell.length_b   1.000
_cell.length_c   1.000
_cell.angle_alpha   90.00
_cell.angle_beta   90.00
_cell.angle_gamma   90.00
#
_symmetry.space_group_name_H-M   'P 1'
#
loop_
_entity.id
_entity.type
_entity.pdbx_description
1 polymer ?
#
loop_
_entity_poly.entity_id
_entity_poly.type
_entity_poly.pdbx_seq_one_letter_code
_entity_poly.pdbx_strand_id
1 'polypeptide(L)'
;MLFMNLKLPALFAFLVTAISLQAQNQVDLTMFNKNRGTRVAIKGQLVELTWPAGKSEKARITLNLENGQPLFSKFDLTKKGAFTTIVSQIDPAFILTVGKRTLDPASGGWDVFFDKVPQRPYHSQVVGFNKKTAAVISKGAQTIIRIAELNAGLFSGVLEITLYNGSPLLNIAAVVSTDRDSTAILYDAGLVMQSNGWKSIAWSDVNKKLQNESVVLQDSSTNVEVKYRTIIGESKMGSLAVFPAPHQYFYPLDEAFNLRFCWYGNNYRNMLPGFGLGIRQDPLGDKRYVPWFNAPPKTLLRLNFFCLLSSDYADEALETVKRFTHGDSYKPVPGYKTFQSHFHNEFITKVVLAGKPVPNVPEFVEVFRETGVDIVHLAEFHGPGHPKGPDEERLKELDALFDQCKRLSDKKFLLLPGEEANNFYGGHWLAFFPNPVY
;
A
#
# COMPACT_ATOMS: atom_id res chain seq x y z
N MET A 1 36.38 -56.03 70.67
CA MET A 1 35.21 -55.19 70.36
C MET A 1 35.74 -53.82 70.03
N LEU A 2 35.61 -53.19 68.85
CA LEU A 2 34.88 -53.43 67.61
C LEU A 2 35.66 -52.58 66.55
N PHE A 3 35.86 -53.15 65.36
CA PHE A 3 36.32 -52.62 64.05
C PHE A 3 36.54 -51.09 63.87
N MET A 4 37.67 -50.60 63.34
CA MET A 4 38.06 -50.51 61.90
C MET A 4 36.92 -49.95 61.01
N ASN A 5 37.06 -49.04 60.04
CA ASN A 5 38.20 -48.46 59.34
C ASN A 5 37.68 -47.37 58.36
N LEU A 6 38.43 -46.27 58.23
CA LEU A 6 38.89 -45.66 56.98
C LEU A 6 37.95 -44.98 55.93
N LYS A 7 38.43 -43.79 55.50
CA LYS A 7 38.47 -43.14 54.16
C LYS A 7 37.54 -41.95 53.86
N LEU A 8 38.21 -40.82 53.60
CA LEU A 8 37.83 -39.71 52.72
C LEU A 8 37.25 -40.20 51.37
N PRO A 9 36.35 -39.40 50.78
CA PRO A 9 36.59 -38.86 49.43
C PRO A 9 36.21 -37.36 49.36
N ALA A 10 37.02 -36.45 48.81
CA ALA A 10 37.34 -36.25 47.38
C ALA A 10 36.10 -35.99 46.49
N LEU A 11 35.85 -34.69 46.26
CA LEU A 11 35.46 -34.02 45.01
C LEU A 11 34.45 -34.72 44.07
N PHE A 12 33.33 -34.06 43.78
CA PHE A 12 32.89 -33.74 42.41
C PHE A 12 31.63 -32.86 42.45
N ALA A 13 31.80 -31.54 42.34
CA ALA A 13 30.72 -30.62 42.04
C ALA A 13 30.43 -30.72 40.53
N PHE A 14 29.36 -31.41 40.15
CA PHE A 14 28.88 -31.46 38.77
C PHE A 14 28.16 -30.14 38.48
N LEU A 15 28.91 -29.13 38.02
CA LEU A 15 28.34 -27.93 37.43
C LEU A 15 27.79 -28.33 36.05
N VAL A 16 26.51 -28.66 35.98
CA VAL A 16 25.79 -28.83 34.71
C VAL A 16 25.64 -27.44 34.10
N THR A 17 26.66 -26.99 33.36
CA THR A 17 26.50 -25.92 32.38
C THR A 17 25.58 -26.46 31.29
N ALA A 18 24.29 -26.16 31.40
CA ALA A 18 23.36 -26.26 30.28
C ALA A 18 23.84 -25.29 29.21
N ILE A 19 24.69 -25.77 28.30
CA ILE A 19 24.99 -25.09 27.06
C ILE A 19 23.71 -25.17 26.24
N SER A 20 22.89 -24.14 26.34
CA SER A 20 21.82 -23.88 25.38
C SER A 20 22.49 -23.64 24.03
N LEU A 21 22.70 -24.72 23.27
CA LEU A 21 22.94 -24.66 21.83
C LEU A 21 21.69 -24.02 21.23
N GLN A 22 21.66 -22.68 21.16
CA GLN A 22 20.71 -22.00 20.31
C GLN A 22 21.00 -22.47 18.89
N ALA A 23 20.07 -23.25 18.32
CA ALA A 23 20.11 -23.63 16.93
C ALA A 23 20.28 -22.35 16.12
N GLN A 24 21.41 -22.23 15.43
CA GLN A 24 21.68 -21.10 14.57
C GLN A 24 20.62 -21.12 13.47
N ASN A 25 19.78 -20.09 13.36
CA ASN A 25 18.78 -19.98 12.30
C ASN A 25 19.52 -20.02 10.96
N GLN A 26 19.58 -21.21 10.35
CA GLN A 26 20.34 -21.41 9.12
C GLN A 26 19.59 -20.73 7.98
N VAL A 27 20.27 -19.79 7.32
CA VAL A 27 19.73 -19.14 6.12
C VAL A 27 19.92 -20.09 4.95
N ASP A 28 18.83 -20.51 4.33
CA ASP A 28 18.85 -21.32 3.13
C ASP A 28 19.27 -20.48 1.91
N LEU A 29 20.36 -20.88 1.28
CA LEU A 29 20.90 -20.26 0.07
C LEU A 29 20.88 -21.19 -1.15
N THR A 30 20.18 -22.33 -1.08
CA THR A 30 20.14 -23.33 -2.16
C THR A 30 19.65 -22.75 -3.49
N MET A 31 18.68 -21.82 -3.44
CA MET A 31 18.10 -21.14 -4.60
C MET A 31 18.71 -19.76 -4.88
N PHE A 32 19.79 -19.39 -4.18
CA PHE A 32 20.48 -18.12 -4.38
C PHE A 32 21.58 -18.24 -5.44
N ASN A 33 21.62 -17.28 -6.38
CA ASN A 33 22.64 -17.19 -7.40
C ASN A 33 23.53 -15.95 -7.21
N LYS A 34 24.76 -16.18 -6.72
CA LYS A 34 25.77 -15.14 -6.47
C LYS A 34 26.18 -14.32 -7.70
N ASN A 35 25.92 -14.83 -8.91
CA ASN A 35 26.27 -14.13 -10.16
C ASN A 35 25.17 -13.16 -10.61
N ARG A 36 24.03 -13.06 -9.88
CA ARG A 36 22.92 -12.16 -10.21
C ARG A 36 22.96 -10.85 -9.42
N GLY A 37 24.15 -10.27 -9.24
CA GLY A 37 24.36 -8.90 -8.75
C GLY A 37 24.23 -8.69 -7.24
N THR A 38 23.33 -9.39 -6.54
CA THR A 38 23.25 -9.31 -5.08
C THR A 38 24.38 -10.11 -4.43
N ARG A 39 25.02 -9.55 -3.41
CA ARG A 39 25.96 -10.23 -2.52
C ARG A 39 25.29 -10.49 -1.18
N VAL A 40 25.41 -11.71 -0.67
CA VAL A 40 24.92 -12.10 0.66
C VAL A 40 26.12 -12.42 1.55
N ALA A 41 26.14 -11.89 2.76
CA ALA A 41 27.11 -12.23 3.80
C ALA A 41 26.38 -12.52 5.13
N ILE A 42 26.70 -13.64 5.76
CA ILE A 42 26.06 -14.08 7.01
C ILE A 42 27.12 -14.05 8.12
N LYS A 43 26.80 -13.41 9.24
CA LYS A 43 27.65 -13.33 10.45
C LYS A 43 26.79 -13.54 11.68
N GLY A 44 26.81 -14.74 12.26
CA GLY A 44 25.91 -15.09 13.35
C GLY A 44 24.45 -15.01 12.89
N GLN A 45 23.63 -14.21 13.56
CA GLN A 45 22.22 -13.95 13.21
C GLN A 45 22.02 -12.76 12.26
N LEU A 46 23.11 -12.12 11.82
CA LEU A 46 23.06 -10.99 10.89
C LEU A 46 23.23 -11.46 9.45
N VAL A 47 22.30 -11.05 8.58
CA VAL A 47 22.35 -11.28 7.13
C VAL A 47 22.47 -9.95 6.42
N GLU A 48 23.63 -9.70 5.82
CA GLU A 48 23.88 -8.52 5.00
C GLU A 48 23.61 -8.84 3.53
N LEU A 49 22.72 -8.07 2.90
CA LEU A 49 22.46 -8.14 1.46
C LEU A 49 22.84 -6.81 0.83
N THR A 50 23.72 -6.85 -0.17
CA THR A 50 24.14 -5.69 -0.96
C THR A 50 23.78 -5.89 -2.41
N TRP A 51 23.14 -4.91 -3.05
CA TRP A 51 22.76 -5.00 -4.46
C TRP A 51 23.02 -3.69 -5.22
N PRO A 52 23.13 -3.72 -6.56
CA PRO A 52 23.21 -2.51 -7.37
C PRO A 52 21.92 -1.69 -7.25
N ALA A 53 22.02 -0.42 -6.89
CA ALA A 53 20.87 0.47 -6.72
C ALA A 53 20.62 1.39 -7.93
N GLY A 54 21.34 1.19 -9.04
CA GLY A 54 21.30 2.10 -10.19
C GLY A 54 22.17 3.35 -9.95
N LYS A 55 22.34 4.19 -10.98
CA LYS A 55 23.19 5.42 -10.92
C LYS A 55 24.60 5.21 -10.33
N SER A 56 25.19 4.03 -10.54
CA SER A 56 26.47 3.61 -9.94
C SER A 56 26.46 3.49 -8.41
N GLU A 57 25.30 3.54 -7.78
CA GLU A 57 25.11 3.33 -6.35
C GLU A 57 24.87 1.86 -6.01
N LYS A 58 25.09 1.53 -4.74
CA LYS A 58 24.75 0.25 -4.13
C LYS A 58 23.88 0.50 -2.91
N ALA A 59 22.86 -0.32 -2.75
CA ALA A 59 22.06 -0.37 -1.55
C ALA A 59 22.46 -1.60 -0.73
N ARG A 60 22.29 -1.49 0.58
CA ARG A 60 22.56 -2.58 1.51
C ARG A 60 21.51 -2.60 2.61
N ILE A 61 21.03 -3.79 2.93
CA ILE A 61 20.25 -4.05 4.14
C ILE A 61 21.01 -5.02 5.02
N THR A 62 20.91 -4.80 6.34
CA THR A 62 21.37 -5.76 7.35
C THR A 62 20.16 -6.25 8.12
N LEU A 63 19.83 -7.52 7.94
CA LEU A 63 18.74 -8.20 8.64
C LEU A 63 19.28 -8.83 9.92
N ASN A 64 18.58 -8.65 11.04
CA ASN A 64 18.81 -9.38 12.28
C ASN A 64 17.73 -10.45 12.45
N LEU A 65 18.14 -11.71 12.41
CA LEU A 65 17.27 -12.88 12.55
C LEU A 65 17.05 -13.31 14.02
N GLU A 66 17.60 -12.57 14.98
CA GLU A 66 17.30 -12.74 16.39
C GLU A 66 15.88 -12.25 16.71
N ASN A 67 15.12 -13.09 17.40
CA ASN A 67 13.77 -12.74 17.86
C ASN A 67 13.82 -11.67 18.95
N GLY A 68 12.86 -10.73 18.91
CA GLY A 68 12.80 -9.59 19.83
C GLY A 68 13.71 -8.41 19.47
N GLN A 69 14.65 -8.58 18.53
CA GLN A 69 15.43 -7.48 17.95
C GLN A 69 14.75 -6.93 16.68
N PRO A 70 14.97 -5.66 16.31
CA PRO A 70 14.46 -5.14 15.04
C PRO A 70 14.99 -5.91 13.83
N LEU A 71 14.12 -6.25 12.89
CA LEU A 71 14.46 -6.99 11.67
C LEU A 71 15.50 -6.24 10.86
N PHE A 72 15.26 -4.97 10.53
CA PHE A 72 16.24 -4.18 9.80
C PHE A 72 17.15 -3.48 10.79
N SER A 73 18.33 -4.06 11.01
CA SER A 73 19.37 -3.39 11.77
C SER A 73 19.82 -2.11 11.06
N LYS A 74 19.93 -2.14 9.73
CA LYS A 74 20.33 -1.00 8.89
C LYS A 74 19.74 -1.06 7.49
N PHE A 75 19.38 0.12 6.98
CA PHE A 75 19.27 0.43 5.56
C PHE A 75 20.41 1.40 5.20
N ASP A 76 21.27 0.99 4.28
CA ASP A 76 22.38 1.80 3.80
C ASP A 76 22.27 2.04 2.29
N LEU A 77 22.71 3.20 1.85
CA LEU A 77 22.89 3.54 0.44
C LEU A 77 24.27 4.19 0.26
N THR A 78 24.94 3.89 -0.85
CA THR A 78 26.22 4.55 -1.13
C THR A 78 26.00 6.00 -1.54
N LYS A 79 26.75 6.92 -0.95
CA LYS A 79 26.89 8.31 -1.40
C LYS A 79 28.36 8.57 -1.71
N LYS A 80 28.68 8.97 -2.94
CA LYS A 80 30.08 9.16 -3.41
C LYS A 80 30.97 7.93 -3.16
N GLY A 81 30.43 6.72 -3.37
CA GLY A 81 31.15 5.46 -3.26
C GLY A 81 31.29 4.88 -1.84
N ALA A 82 30.86 5.60 -0.80
CA ALA A 82 30.86 5.11 0.58
C ALA A 82 29.44 4.83 1.09
N PHE A 83 29.24 3.73 1.82
CA PHE A 83 27.95 3.41 2.43
C PHE A 83 27.62 4.39 3.55
N THR A 84 26.39 4.88 3.52
CA THR A 84 25.81 5.75 4.53
C THR A 84 24.52 5.13 5.04
N THR A 85 24.34 5.08 6.37
CA THR A 85 23.10 4.61 6.99
C THR A 85 21.99 5.64 6.83
N ILE A 86 20.91 5.26 6.14
CA ILE A 86 19.70 6.08 6.02
C ILE A 86 18.85 5.94 7.28
N VAL A 87 18.61 4.72 7.73
CA VAL A 87 17.85 4.42 8.95
C VAL A 87 18.31 3.08 9.54
N SER A 88 18.13 2.90 10.85
CA SER A 88 18.54 1.71 11.59
C SER A 88 17.51 1.33 12.64
N GLN A 89 17.52 0.07 13.07
CA GLN A 89 16.68 -0.45 14.16
C GLN A 89 15.18 -0.25 13.90
N ILE A 90 14.74 -0.73 12.73
CA ILE A 90 13.38 -0.53 12.24
C ILE A 90 12.74 -1.86 11.83
N ASP A 91 11.46 -2.03 12.12
CA ASP A 91 10.69 -3.23 11.84
C ASP A 91 9.61 -2.96 10.78
N PRO A 92 9.37 -3.90 9.86
CA PRO A 92 8.13 -3.90 9.10
C PRO A 92 6.99 -4.31 10.03
N ALA A 93 5.89 -3.58 9.97
CA ALA A 93 4.72 -3.86 10.77
C ALA A 93 3.46 -3.88 9.90
N PHE A 94 2.53 -4.77 10.25
CA PHE A 94 1.27 -4.96 9.54
C PHE A 94 0.13 -5.10 10.54
N ILE A 95 -0.98 -4.43 10.27
CA ILE A 95 -2.27 -4.68 10.93
C ILE A 95 -3.19 -5.29 9.90
N LEU A 96 -3.71 -6.49 10.19
CA LEU A 96 -4.70 -7.14 9.37
C LEU A 96 -6.09 -6.90 9.97
N THR A 97 -6.98 -6.29 9.18
CA THR A 97 -8.38 -6.13 9.53
C THR A 97 -9.18 -7.22 8.81
N VAL A 98 -9.90 -8.04 9.58
CA VAL A 98 -10.58 -9.23 9.09
C VAL A 98 -12.08 -9.08 9.29
N GLY A 99 -12.80 -9.09 8.18
CA GLY A 99 -14.26 -9.08 8.11
C GLY A 99 -14.81 -10.37 7.52
N LYS A 100 -16.09 -10.36 7.20
CA LYS A 100 -16.82 -11.48 6.61
C LYS A 100 -17.60 -11.02 5.38
N ARG A 101 -17.45 -11.72 4.25
CA ARG A 101 -18.24 -11.58 3.03
C ARG A 101 -19.61 -12.25 3.20
N THR A 102 -20.63 -11.80 2.49
CA THR A 102 -21.90 -12.57 2.42
C THR A 102 -21.76 -13.84 1.60
N LEU A 103 -20.96 -13.77 0.53
CA LEU A 103 -20.94 -14.77 -0.55
C LEU A 103 -22.32 -15.05 -1.15
N ASP A 104 -23.22 -14.07 -1.13
CA ASP A 104 -24.57 -14.22 -1.67
C ASP A 104 -24.50 -14.62 -3.16
N PRO A 105 -24.96 -15.84 -3.53
CA PRO A 105 -24.94 -16.30 -4.92
C PRO A 105 -25.81 -15.43 -5.84
N ALA A 106 -26.90 -14.84 -5.33
CA ALA A 106 -27.77 -13.98 -6.10
C ALA A 106 -27.08 -12.67 -6.52
N SER A 107 -26.01 -12.30 -5.81
CA SER A 107 -25.24 -11.07 -6.01
C SER A 107 -23.82 -11.32 -6.54
N GLY A 108 -23.48 -12.56 -6.91
CA GLY A 108 -22.19 -12.91 -7.53
C GLY A 108 -21.16 -13.63 -6.64
N GLY A 109 -21.54 -14.12 -5.46
CA GLY A 109 -20.65 -14.95 -4.62
C GLY A 109 -19.39 -14.21 -4.18
N TRP A 110 -18.21 -14.64 -4.64
CA TRP A 110 -16.95 -13.93 -4.36
C TRP A 110 -16.82 -12.61 -5.12
N ASP A 111 -17.49 -12.47 -6.27
CA ASP A 111 -17.41 -11.29 -7.14
C ASP A 111 -18.41 -10.20 -6.74
N VAL A 112 -19.13 -10.36 -5.61
CA VAL A 112 -20.12 -9.39 -5.14
C VAL A 112 -19.48 -8.04 -4.80
N PHE A 113 -19.81 -7.01 -5.57
CA PHE A 113 -19.41 -5.65 -5.27
C PHE A 113 -20.32 -4.99 -4.21
N PHE A 114 -21.62 -5.27 -4.25
CA PHE A 114 -22.63 -4.62 -3.38
C PHE A 114 -22.64 -5.09 -1.91
N ASP A 115 -21.52 -5.65 -1.44
CA ASP A 115 -21.43 -6.18 -0.09
C ASP A 115 -21.00 -5.12 0.92
N LYS A 116 -21.68 -5.07 2.06
CA LYS A 116 -21.49 -4.12 3.16
C LYS A 116 -20.69 -4.71 4.31
N VAL A 117 -19.44 -5.08 4.03
CA VAL A 117 -18.55 -5.71 5.04
C VAL A 117 -18.42 -4.89 6.33
N PRO A 118 -18.25 -3.55 6.31
CA PRO A 118 -18.03 -2.76 7.52
C PRO A 118 -19.25 -2.69 8.46
N GLN A 119 -20.43 -3.08 7.99
CA GLN A 119 -21.66 -3.11 8.80
C GLN A 119 -21.80 -4.39 9.63
N ARG A 120 -20.88 -5.34 9.46
CA ARG A 120 -20.83 -6.60 10.21
C ARG A 120 -19.65 -6.60 11.17
N PRO A 121 -19.65 -7.45 12.21
CA PRO A 121 -18.52 -7.56 13.11
C PRO A 121 -17.22 -7.87 12.36
N TYR A 122 -16.20 -7.06 12.61
CA TYR A 122 -14.83 -7.26 12.14
C TYR A 122 -13.87 -6.97 13.29
N HIS A 123 -12.63 -7.42 13.15
CA HIS A 123 -11.57 -7.11 14.12
C HIS A 123 -10.27 -6.81 13.41
N SER A 124 -9.40 -6.05 14.06
CA SER A 124 -8.04 -5.81 13.61
C SER A 124 -7.06 -6.49 14.56
N GLN A 125 -5.96 -7.01 14.02
CA GLN A 125 -4.89 -7.63 14.79
C GLN A 125 -3.54 -7.33 14.16
N VAL A 126 -2.50 -7.26 15.00
CA VAL A 126 -1.11 -7.15 14.51
C VAL A 126 -0.70 -8.49 13.92
N VAL A 127 0.00 -8.47 12.78
CA VAL A 127 0.63 -9.68 12.23
C VAL A 127 1.88 -9.97 13.07
N GLY A 128 1.81 -11.04 13.86
CA GLY A 128 2.93 -11.57 14.63
C GLY A 128 4.02 -12.11 13.71
N PHE A 129 5.27 -11.91 14.12
CA PHE A 129 6.44 -12.29 13.35
C PHE A 129 7.47 -12.98 14.25
N ASN A 130 7.82 -14.21 13.89
CA ASN A 130 8.81 -15.03 14.58
C ASN A 130 9.84 -15.52 13.57
N LYS A 131 11.10 -15.09 13.66
CA LYS A 131 12.14 -15.27 12.64
C LYS A 131 12.77 -16.68 12.66
N LYS A 132 11.94 -17.73 12.60
CA LYS A 132 12.34 -19.13 12.71
C LYS A 132 13.26 -19.61 11.60
N THR A 133 12.93 -19.28 10.34
CA THR A 133 13.73 -19.71 9.19
C THR A 133 13.83 -18.58 8.19
N ALA A 134 14.95 -18.53 7.47
CA ALA A 134 15.17 -17.56 6.41
C ALA A 134 15.71 -18.25 5.16
N ALA A 135 15.31 -17.77 3.99
CA ALA A 135 15.85 -18.22 2.71
C ALA A 135 16.11 -17.02 1.80
N VAL A 136 17.16 -17.10 0.97
CA VAL A 136 17.45 -16.13 -0.08
C VAL A 136 17.33 -16.81 -1.44
N ILE A 137 16.56 -16.20 -2.33
CA ILE A 137 16.15 -16.78 -3.61
C ILE A 137 16.44 -15.77 -4.72
N SER A 138 17.07 -16.20 -5.81
CA SER A 138 17.22 -15.36 -6.99
C SER A 138 16.12 -15.66 -8.01
N LYS A 139 15.35 -14.65 -8.42
CA LYS A 139 14.28 -14.76 -9.42
C LYS A 139 14.41 -13.65 -10.48
N GLY A 140 14.88 -13.99 -11.67
CA GLY A 140 15.10 -12.99 -12.71
C GLY A 140 16.12 -11.94 -12.27
N ALA A 141 15.71 -10.66 -12.26
CA ALA A 141 16.50 -9.53 -11.74
C ALA A 141 16.24 -9.21 -10.26
N GLN A 142 15.44 -10.04 -9.58
CA GLN A 142 15.07 -9.85 -8.18
C GLN A 142 15.85 -10.80 -7.28
N THR A 143 16.14 -10.34 -6.07
CA THR A 143 16.54 -11.19 -4.95
C THR A 143 15.45 -11.13 -3.90
N ILE A 144 14.90 -12.30 -3.56
CA ILE A 144 13.78 -12.46 -2.65
C ILE A 144 14.31 -13.09 -1.36
N ILE A 145 14.05 -12.45 -0.24
CA ILE A 145 14.30 -12.98 1.10
C ILE A 145 12.97 -13.41 1.68
N ARG A 146 12.85 -14.66 2.10
CA ARG A 146 11.68 -15.17 2.82
C ARG A 146 12.04 -15.45 4.25
N ILE A 147 11.24 -14.95 5.19
CA ILE A 147 11.45 -15.17 6.61
C ILE A 147 10.14 -15.69 7.20
N ALA A 148 10.15 -16.95 7.62
CA ALA A 148 9.03 -17.56 8.31
C ALA A 148 9.25 -17.45 9.82
N GLU A 149 8.20 -17.41 10.64
CA GLU A 149 6.77 -17.46 10.33
C GLU A 149 6.07 -16.13 10.65
N LEU A 150 5.07 -15.80 9.83
CA LEU A 150 4.05 -14.81 10.16
C LEU A 150 2.79 -15.50 10.65
N ASN A 151 2.13 -14.89 11.63
CA ASN A 151 0.82 -15.33 12.10
C ASN A 151 -0.11 -14.11 12.32
N ALA A 152 -1.38 -14.24 11.98
CA ALA A 152 -2.39 -13.25 12.33
C ALA A 152 -3.72 -13.98 12.52
N GLY A 153 -3.99 -14.46 13.74
CA GLY A 153 -5.18 -15.26 14.04
C GLY A 153 -5.28 -16.48 13.13
N LEU A 154 -6.22 -16.44 12.18
CA LEU A 154 -6.50 -17.51 11.21
C LEU A 154 -5.56 -17.52 9.99
N PHE A 155 -4.65 -16.55 9.91
CA PHE A 155 -3.70 -16.42 8.83
C PHE A 155 -2.33 -16.89 9.26
N SER A 156 -1.64 -17.60 8.37
CA SER A 156 -0.23 -17.96 8.53
C SER A 156 0.52 -17.75 7.22
N GLY A 157 1.83 -17.57 7.30
CA GLY A 157 2.64 -17.37 6.10
C GLY A 157 4.06 -16.91 6.40
N VAL A 158 4.61 -16.09 5.51
CA VAL A 158 6.00 -15.62 5.57
C VAL A 158 6.11 -14.15 5.24
N LEU A 159 7.11 -13.49 5.81
CA LEU A 159 7.53 -12.18 5.36
C LEU A 159 8.39 -12.36 4.10
N GLU A 160 8.06 -11.64 3.04
CA GLU A 160 8.85 -11.62 1.81
C GLU A 160 9.40 -10.21 1.56
N ILE A 161 10.73 -10.10 1.45
CA ILE A 161 11.43 -8.87 1.08
C ILE A 161 11.99 -9.07 -0.32
N THR A 162 11.64 -8.21 -1.26
CA THR A 162 12.14 -8.26 -2.64
C THR A 162 13.04 -7.08 -2.92
N LEU A 163 14.28 -7.37 -3.30
CA LEU A 163 15.28 -6.40 -3.75
C LEU A 163 15.27 -6.35 -5.28
N TYR A 164 15.25 -5.15 -5.85
CA TYR A 164 15.24 -4.95 -7.31
C TYR A 164 16.63 -4.51 -7.77
N ASN A 165 17.36 -5.39 -8.47
CA ASN A 165 18.68 -5.03 -9.01
C ASN A 165 18.56 -3.86 -10.00
N GLY A 166 19.42 -2.85 -9.83
CA GLY A 166 19.41 -1.62 -10.62
C GLY A 166 18.52 -0.51 -10.06
N SER A 167 17.94 -0.70 -8.87
CA SER A 167 17.06 0.29 -8.21
C SER A 167 17.27 0.29 -6.69
N PRO A 168 17.16 1.44 -5.99
CA PRO A 168 17.17 1.47 -4.53
C PRO A 168 15.81 1.07 -3.93
N LEU A 169 14.86 0.67 -4.78
CA LEU A 169 13.54 0.16 -4.41
C LEU A 169 13.65 -1.23 -3.78
N LEU A 170 12.87 -1.45 -2.73
CA LEU A 170 12.53 -2.78 -2.23
C LEU A 170 11.02 -2.88 -1.98
N ASN A 171 10.49 -4.11 -1.98
CA ASN A 171 9.12 -4.43 -1.60
C ASN A 171 9.13 -5.29 -0.35
N ILE A 172 8.25 -5.00 0.61
CA ILE A 172 8.06 -5.80 1.81
C ILE A 172 6.62 -6.28 1.82
N ALA A 173 6.42 -7.59 1.94
CA ALA A 173 5.11 -8.21 1.88
C ALA A 173 4.91 -9.23 3.01
N ALA A 174 3.78 -9.12 3.71
CA ALA A 174 3.23 -10.26 4.43
C ALA A 174 2.50 -11.15 3.41
N VAL A 175 3.09 -12.31 3.10
CA VAL A 175 2.50 -13.31 2.20
C VAL A 175 1.80 -14.34 3.06
N VAL A 176 0.48 -14.24 3.16
CA VAL A 176 -0.34 -15.01 4.11
C VAL A 176 -1.53 -15.67 3.44
N SER A 177 -2.00 -16.76 4.00
CA SER A 177 -3.23 -17.44 3.60
C SER A 177 -4.03 -17.89 4.82
N THR A 178 -5.31 -18.14 4.61
CA THR A 178 -6.21 -18.73 5.62
C THR A 178 -7.01 -19.86 4.99
N ASP A 179 -7.46 -20.84 5.77
CA ASP A 179 -8.44 -21.84 5.34
C ASP A 179 -9.89 -21.35 5.53
N ARG A 180 -10.10 -20.22 6.23
CA ARG A 180 -11.44 -19.73 6.53
C ARG A 180 -12.11 -19.13 5.30
N ASP A 181 -13.23 -19.71 4.92
CA ASP A 181 -14.09 -19.22 3.84
C ASP A 181 -14.82 -17.91 4.21
N SER A 182 -15.40 -17.25 3.20
CA SER A 182 -16.13 -15.98 3.33
C SER A 182 -15.33 -14.87 4.01
N THR A 183 -14.00 -14.89 3.89
CA THR A 183 -13.14 -13.91 4.56
C THR A 183 -12.95 -12.68 3.68
N ALA A 184 -13.15 -11.50 4.27
CA ALA A 184 -12.83 -10.21 3.70
C ALA A 184 -11.67 -9.58 4.47
N ILE A 185 -10.76 -8.87 3.81
CA ILE A 185 -9.62 -8.23 4.49
C ILE A 185 -9.37 -6.79 4.04
N LEU A 186 -8.79 -6.03 4.96
CA LEU A 186 -7.99 -4.83 4.70
C LEU A 186 -6.68 -4.95 5.47
N TYR A 187 -5.67 -4.16 5.09
CA TYR A 187 -4.41 -4.10 5.81
C TYR A 187 -3.83 -2.68 5.85
N ASP A 188 -3.24 -2.39 7.01
CA ASP A 188 -2.31 -1.27 7.19
C ASP A 188 -0.91 -1.86 7.25
N ALA A 189 0.08 -1.14 6.72
CA ALA A 189 1.46 -1.58 6.73
C ALA A 189 2.43 -0.41 6.79
N GLY A 190 3.61 -0.63 7.34
CA GLY A 190 4.62 0.42 7.40
C GLY A 190 5.88 -0.03 8.10
N LEU A 191 6.65 0.96 8.52
CA LEU A 191 7.88 0.77 9.25
C LEU A 191 7.77 1.45 10.63
N VAL A 192 8.14 0.73 11.68
CA VAL A 192 8.08 1.18 13.07
C VAL A 192 9.41 1.01 13.77
N MET A 193 9.69 1.88 14.74
CA MET A 193 10.92 1.90 15.51
C MET A 193 10.63 2.28 16.96
N GLN A 194 11.35 1.66 17.90
CA GLN A 194 11.20 1.96 19.33
C GLN A 194 11.90 3.26 19.73
N SER A 195 12.91 3.68 18.97
CA SER A 195 13.62 4.95 19.12
C SER A 195 13.47 5.78 17.86
N ASN A 196 13.49 7.11 17.98
CA ASN A 196 13.35 7.97 16.82
C ASN A 196 14.61 7.99 15.94
N GLY A 197 14.46 7.58 14.68
CA GLY A 197 15.46 7.66 13.63
C GLY A 197 15.19 8.75 12.59
N TRP A 198 14.03 9.42 12.66
CA TRP A 198 13.59 10.43 11.71
C TRP A 198 13.75 11.84 12.28
N LYS A 199 14.26 12.76 11.46
CA LYS A 199 14.28 14.20 11.72
C LYS A 199 12.91 14.80 11.40
N SER A 200 12.34 14.41 10.28
CA SER A 200 11.10 14.93 9.73
C SER A 200 10.33 13.87 8.96
N ILE A 201 9.03 14.11 8.83
CA ILE A 201 8.12 13.35 7.97
C ILE A 201 7.60 14.28 6.88
N ALA A 202 7.63 13.82 5.64
CA ALA A 202 7.21 14.61 4.49
C ALA A 202 6.23 13.83 3.60
N TRP A 203 5.33 14.57 2.95
CA TRP A 203 4.39 14.05 1.97
C TRP A 203 3.94 15.17 1.02
N SER A 204 3.44 14.84 -0.16
CA SER A 204 2.75 15.82 -1.00
C SER A 204 1.29 15.89 -0.60
N ASP A 205 0.77 17.07 -0.30
CA ASP A 205 -0.67 17.27 -0.14
C ASP A 205 -1.43 17.16 -1.48
N VAL A 206 -2.76 17.24 -1.43
CA VAL A 206 -3.64 17.17 -2.60
C VAL A 206 -3.46 18.33 -3.59
N ASN A 207 -2.88 19.45 -3.13
CA ASN A 207 -2.51 20.60 -3.95
C ASN A 207 -1.09 20.51 -4.52
N LYS A 208 -0.45 19.34 -4.43
CA LYS A 208 0.91 19.06 -4.92
C LYS A 208 2.01 19.84 -4.18
N LYS A 209 1.72 20.35 -2.98
CA LYS A 209 2.73 21.02 -2.14
C LYS A 209 3.37 19.99 -1.21
N LEU A 210 4.70 20.03 -1.14
CA LEU A 210 5.44 19.20 -0.19
C LEU A 210 5.26 19.76 1.21
N GLN A 211 4.65 18.95 2.07
CA GLN A 211 4.58 19.17 3.51
C GLN A 211 5.79 18.52 4.16
N ASN A 212 6.31 19.14 5.23
CA ASN A 212 7.45 18.63 5.99
C ASN A 212 7.28 19.00 7.47
N GLU A 213 7.00 17.99 8.28
CA GLU A 213 6.73 18.12 9.70
C GLU A 213 7.86 17.54 10.54
N SER A 214 8.23 18.24 11.61
CA SER A 214 9.21 17.73 12.56
C SER A 214 8.61 16.59 13.40
N VAL A 215 9.44 15.62 13.78
CA VAL A 215 8.99 14.50 14.60
C VAL A 215 8.79 14.91 16.06
N VAL A 216 7.56 14.75 16.56
CA VAL A 216 7.20 14.91 17.97
C VAL A 216 6.74 13.56 18.52
N LEU A 217 7.52 12.95 19.41
CA LEU A 217 7.28 11.57 19.87
C LEU A 217 6.12 11.42 20.85
N GLN A 218 5.71 12.51 21.47
CA GLN A 218 4.57 12.56 22.38
C GLN A 218 3.23 12.50 21.62
N ASP A 219 3.23 12.87 20.33
CA ASP A 219 2.02 12.92 19.54
C ASP A 219 1.57 11.51 19.12
N SER A 220 0.26 11.30 19.18
CA SER A 220 -0.37 10.11 18.62
C SER A 220 -0.25 10.08 17.10
N SER A 221 -0.35 8.90 16.51
CA SER A 221 -0.37 8.75 15.06
C SER A 221 -1.47 9.58 14.38
N THR A 222 -1.12 10.18 13.25
CA THR A 222 -2.02 10.97 12.39
C THR A 222 -2.12 10.32 11.00
N ASN A 223 -3.31 10.39 10.41
CA ASN A 223 -3.57 9.98 9.04
C ASN A 223 -3.58 11.22 8.14
N VAL A 224 -2.91 11.17 6.99
CA VAL A 224 -2.69 12.34 6.12
C VAL A 224 -3.29 12.16 4.72
N GLU A 225 -3.84 13.26 4.20
CA GLU A 225 -4.31 13.35 2.81
C GLU A 225 -3.10 13.55 1.89
N VAL A 226 -2.90 12.63 0.95
CA VAL A 226 -1.69 12.58 0.14
C VAL A 226 -1.97 12.56 -1.36
N LYS A 227 -1.19 13.29 -2.14
CA LYS A 227 -0.98 13.05 -3.58
C LYS A 227 0.21 12.11 -3.76
N TYR A 228 0.21 11.31 -4.84
CA TYR A 228 1.24 10.30 -5.15
C TYR A 228 1.35 9.16 -4.12
N ARG A 229 0.44 9.07 -3.13
CA ARG A 229 0.29 7.93 -2.21
C ARG A 229 1.57 7.61 -1.44
N THR A 230 2.35 8.62 -1.10
CA THR A 230 3.70 8.45 -0.57
C THR A 230 3.87 9.24 0.72
N ILE A 231 4.51 8.63 1.70
CA ILE A 231 5.00 9.29 2.91
C ILE A 231 6.49 8.99 3.09
N ILE A 232 7.26 9.97 3.54
CA ILE A 232 8.71 9.94 3.50
C ILE A 232 9.26 10.25 4.89
N GLY A 233 10.09 9.35 5.42
CA GLY A 233 10.91 9.63 6.60
C GLY A 233 12.25 10.20 6.17
N GLU A 234 12.62 11.37 6.68
CA GLU A 234 13.94 11.96 6.47
C GLU A 234 14.82 11.74 7.69
N SER A 235 16.04 11.28 7.47
CA SER A 235 17.07 11.21 8.50
C SER A 235 18.14 12.27 8.25
N LYS A 236 19.18 12.30 9.07
CA LYS A 236 20.33 13.20 8.85
C LYS A 236 21.03 12.92 7.53
N MET A 237 20.96 11.68 7.04
CA MET A 237 21.83 11.19 5.98
C MET A 237 21.13 10.90 4.65
N GLY A 238 19.81 11.07 4.60
CA GLY A 238 18.98 10.88 3.40
C GLY A 238 17.54 10.60 3.80
N SER A 239 16.80 9.89 2.95
CA SER A 239 15.38 9.64 3.15
C SER A 239 14.94 8.25 2.72
N LEU A 240 13.80 7.82 3.24
CA LEU A 240 13.14 6.57 2.89
C LEU A 240 11.66 6.86 2.62
N ALA A 241 11.24 6.66 1.38
CA ALA A 241 9.84 6.80 0.98
C ALA A 241 9.09 5.47 1.15
N VAL A 242 7.88 5.51 1.69
CA VAL A 242 6.95 4.39 1.84
C VAL A 242 5.69 4.67 1.04
N PHE A 243 5.30 3.73 0.18
CA PHE A 243 4.14 3.87 -0.70
C PHE A 243 3.54 2.51 -1.08
N PRO A 244 2.24 2.43 -1.43
CA PRO A 244 1.58 1.18 -1.73
C PRO A 244 1.88 0.70 -3.15
N ALA A 245 1.50 -0.55 -3.44
CA ALA A 245 1.39 -1.00 -4.83
C ALA A 245 0.29 -0.22 -5.57
N PRO A 246 0.58 0.40 -6.72
CA PRO A 246 -0.32 1.37 -7.35
C PRO A 246 -1.67 0.79 -7.81
N HIS A 247 -1.74 -0.51 -8.10
CA HIS A 247 -2.95 -1.17 -8.64
C HIS A 247 -3.50 -2.30 -7.76
N GLN A 248 -2.86 -2.61 -6.63
CA GLN A 248 -3.23 -3.74 -5.77
C GLN A 248 -3.61 -3.33 -4.35
N TYR A 249 -3.64 -2.02 -4.08
CA TYR A 249 -3.85 -1.50 -2.74
C TYR A 249 -5.20 -0.83 -2.52
N PHE A 250 -5.79 -0.21 -3.54
CA PHE A 250 -7.09 0.42 -3.38
C PHE A 250 -8.17 -0.65 -3.46
N TYR A 251 -8.96 -0.75 -2.40
CA TYR A 251 -10.08 -1.67 -2.34
C TYR A 251 -11.29 -1.06 -3.07
N PRO A 252 -12.18 -1.90 -3.62
CA PRO A 252 -13.37 -1.47 -4.36
C PRO A 252 -14.24 -0.48 -3.56
N LEU A 253 -14.53 0.67 -4.19
CA LEU A 253 -15.40 1.75 -3.71
C LEU A 253 -16.21 2.30 -4.89
N ASP A 254 -17.38 2.87 -4.60
CA ASP A 254 -18.18 3.65 -5.56
C ASP A 254 -17.56 5.04 -5.79
N GLU A 255 -16.96 5.63 -4.75
CA GLU A 255 -16.39 6.98 -4.78
C GLU A 255 -14.86 6.98 -4.66
N ALA A 256 -14.20 7.87 -5.41
CA ALA A 256 -12.74 7.99 -5.43
C ALA A 256 -12.20 9.04 -4.43
N PHE A 257 -12.54 8.93 -3.15
CA PHE A 257 -12.09 9.87 -2.13
C PHE A 257 -10.61 9.69 -1.73
N ASN A 258 -9.97 10.79 -1.30
CA ASN A 258 -8.72 10.70 -0.55
C ASN A 258 -9.01 10.31 0.91
N LEU A 259 -9.03 9.01 1.20
CA LEU A 259 -9.34 8.48 2.53
C LEU A 259 -8.14 8.49 3.48
N ARG A 260 -7.18 9.40 3.28
CA ARG A 260 -5.95 9.51 4.09
C ARG A 260 -5.17 8.21 4.14
N PHE A 261 -4.69 7.78 2.98
CA PHE A 261 -4.09 6.46 2.77
C PHE A 261 -2.68 6.30 3.36
N CYS A 262 -2.12 7.34 3.97
CA CYS A 262 -0.84 7.28 4.67
C CYS A 262 -1.00 7.73 6.13
N TRP A 263 -0.08 7.26 6.97
CA TRP A 263 -0.04 7.61 8.39
C TRP A 263 1.40 7.78 8.87
N TYR A 264 1.59 8.56 9.93
CA TYR A 264 2.83 8.61 10.71
C TYR A 264 2.53 8.90 12.18
N GLY A 265 3.52 8.70 13.05
CA GLY A 265 3.45 9.08 14.46
C GLY A 265 3.62 7.90 15.41
N ASN A 266 3.42 8.15 16.70
CA ASN A 266 3.65 7.16 17.74
C ASN A 266 2.43 6.27 17.97
N ASN A 267 2.68 5.00 18.34
CA ASN A 267 1.68 4.03 18.76
C ASN A 267 0.51 3.89 17.78
N TYR A 268 0.80 3.64 16.50
CA TYR A 268 -0.21 3.62 15.45
C TYR A 268 -1.41 2.72 15.80
N ARG A 269 -2.61 3.31 15.77
CA ARG A 269 -3.89 2.70 16.16
C ARG A 269 -3.91 2.10 17.58
N ASN A 270 -3.00 2.50 18.46
CA ASN A 270 -2.74 1.86 19.76
C ASN A 270 -2.39 0.36 19.66
N MET A 271 -1.89 -0.08 18.49
CA MET A 271 -1.59 -1.47 18.19
C MET A 271 -0.12 -1.70 17.85
N LEU A 272 0.54 -0.73 17.20
CA LEU A 272 1.94 -0.82 16.83
C LEU A 272 2.78 0.09 17.74
N PRO A 273 3.48 -0.44 18.75
CA PRO A 273 4.25 0.37 19.68
C PRO A 273 5.45 1.03 19.01
N GLY A 274 5.71 2.29 19.39
CA GLY A 274 6.80 3.09 18.86
C GLY A 274 6.38 4.02 17.72
N PHE A 275 7.35 4.78 17.21
CA PHE A 275 7.13 5.75 16.15
C PHE A 275 7.24 5.08 14.79
N GLY A 276 6.38 5.44 13.84
CA GLY A 276 6.44 4.88 12.49
C GLY A 276 5.82 5.75 11.42
N LEU A 277 5.88 5.24 10.20
CA LEU A 277 5.16 5.75 9.04
C LEU A 277 4.73 4.59 8.14
N GLY A 278 3.65 4.78 7.38
CA GLY A 278 3.15 3.73 6.51
C GLY A 278 1.95 4.10 5.68
N ILE A 279 1.36 3.06 5.12
CA ILE A 279 0.10 3.08 4.35
C ILE A 279 -1.02 2.49 5.21
N ARG A 280 -2.24 2.97 4.99
CA ARG A 280 -3.45 2.48 5.66
C ARG A 280 -4.67 2.40 4.74
N GLN A 281 -5.60 1.53 5.12
CA GLN A 281 -6.90 1.42 4.48
C GLN A 281 -7.99 1.79 5.48
N ASP A 282 -8.91 2.65 5.04
CA ASP A 282 -10.06 3.01 5.86
C ASP A 282 -11.12 1.89 5.85
N PRO A 283 -11.52 1.35 7.01
CA PRO A 283 -12.56 0.32 7.03
C PRO A 283 -13.91 0.79 6.50
N LEU A 284 -14.23 2.08 6.60
CA LEU A 284 -15.54 2.63 6.25
C LEU A 284 -15.63 3.12 4.82
N GLY A 285 -14.51 3.29 4.11
CA GLY A 285 -14.51 3.64 2.70
C GLY A 285 -15.28 4.92 2.38
N ASP A 286 -16.11 4.84 1.34
CA ASP A 286 -17.09 5.85 0.95
C ASP A 286 -18.44 5.73 1.69
N LYS A 287 -18.54 4.79 2.64
CA LYS A 287 -19.74 4.45 3.43
C LYS A 287 -20.94 3.99 2.60
N ARG A 288 -20.71 3.45 1.40
CA ARG A 288 -21.75 2.87 0.54
C ARG A 288 -21.77 1.34 0.65
N TYR A 289 -21.10 0.64 -0.26
CA TYR A 289 -20.99 -0.82 -0.21
C TYR A 289 -19.73 -1.24 0.52
N VAL A 290 -18.54 -0.84 0.05
CA VAL A 290 -17.27 -1.12 0.75
C VAL A 290 -17.03 -2.63 0.95
N PRO A 291 -16.97 -3.44 -0.13
CA PRO A 291 -16.90 -4.90 -0.04
C PRO A 291 -15.59 -5.48 0.53
N TRP A 292 -14.54 -4.66 0.71
CA TRP A 292 -13.16 -5.05 1.07
C TRP A 292 -12.55 -6.08 0.10
N PHE A 293 -11.28 -6.46 0.30
CA PHE A 293 -10.65 -7.46 -0.55
C PHE A 293 -11.09 -8.88 -0.18
N ASN A 294 -11.20 -9.73 -1.19
CA ASN A 294 -11.44 -11.15 -1.01
C ASN A 294 -10.20 -11.85 -0.41
N ALA A 295 -10.45 -12.79 0.50
CA ALA A 295 -9.46 -13.74 1.01
C ALA A 295 -9.97 -15.17 0.85
N PRO A 296 -10.04 -15.73 -0.38
CA PRO A 296 -10.51 -17.09 -0.58
C PRO A 296 -9.59 -18.10 0.11
N PRO A 297 -10.14 -19.24 0.59
CA PRO A 297 -9.35 -20.27 1.27
C PRO A 297 -8.10 -20.67 0.47
N LYS A 298 -6.98 -20.82 1.17
CA LYS A 298 -5.68 -21.28 0.64
C LYS A 298 -5.08 -20.41 -0.46
N THR A 299 -5.65 -19.24 -0.73
CA THR A 299 -5.08 -18.25 -1.65
C THR A 299 -3.99 -17.46 -0.94
N LEU A 300 -2.81 -17.35 -1.56
CA LEU A 300 -1.72 -16.52 -1.05
C LEU A 300 -2.03 -15.05 -1.31
N LEU A 301 -2.32 -14.31 -0.24
CA LEU A 301 -2.53 -12.88 -0.25
C LEU A 301 -1.19 -12.20 -0.03
N ARG A 302 -0.86 -11.22 -0.88
CA ARG A 302 0.40 -10.48 -0.83
C ARG A 302 0.15 -9.06 -0.33
N LEU A 303 0.09 -8.89 0.99
CA LEU A 303 -0.14 -7.61 1.65
C LEU A 303 1.17 -6.83 1.70
N ASN A 304 1.35 -5.85 0.80
CA ASN A 304 2.67 -5.29 0.55
C ASN A 304 2.72 -3.76 0.51
N PHE A 305 3.93 -3.25 0.70
CA PHE A 305 4.28 -1.86 0.45
C PHE A 305 5.71 -1.79 -0.10
N PHE A 306 6.02 -0.67 -0.73
CA PHE A 306 7.35 -0.38 -1.26
C PHE A 306 8.09 0.57 -0.33
N CYS A 307 9.41 0.36 -0.23
CA CYS A 307 10.34 1.32 0.32
C CYS A 307 11.31 1.75 -0.78
N LEU A 308 11.57 3.05 -0.90
CA LEU A 308 12.61 3.58 -1.78
C LEU A 308 13.64 4.33 -0.94
N LEU A 309 14.89 3.85 -0.98
CA LEU A 309 16.02 4.55 -0.35
C LEU A 309 16.49 5.71 -1.23
N SER A 310 16.86 6.81 -0.59
CA SER A 310 17.49 7.96 -1.24
C SER A 310 18.61 8.53 -0.38
N SER A 311 19.74 8.89 -1.01
CA SER A 311 20.81 9.64 -0.36
C SER A 311 20.52 11.15 -0.29
N ASP A 312 19.41 11.56 -0.89
CA ASP A 312 18.85 12.90 -0.90
C ASP A 312 17.61 12.96 0.00
N TYR A 313 17.00 14.13 0.04
CA TYR A 313 15.88 14.47 0.92
C TYR A 313 14.53 14.23 0.23
N ALA A 314 13.44 14.60 0.92
CA ALA A 314 12.09 14.16 0.57
C ALA A 314 11.62 14.60 -0.83
N ASP A 315 12.03 15.77 -1.30
CA ASP A 315 11.71 16.29 -2.62
C ASP A 315 12.22 15.37 -3.75
N GLU A 316 13.53 15.06 -3.74
CA GLU A 316 14.17 14.20 -4.74
C GLU A 316 13.71 12.74 -4.64
N ALA A 317 13.46 12.26 -3.40
CA ALA A 317 12.88 10.95 -3.18
C ALA A 317 11.47 10.85 -3.80
N LEU A 318 10.62 11.85 -3.58
CA LEU A 318 9.28 11.90 -4.16
C LEU A 318 9.30 11.97 -5.69
N GLU A 319 10.18 12.78 -6.27
CA GLU A 319 10.36 12.84 -7.74
C GLU A 319 10.78 11.48 -8.31
N THR A 320 11.59 10.71 -7.58
CA THR A 320 11.91 9.34 -7.96
C THR A 320 10.71 8.41 -7.85
N VAL A 321 9.90 8.50 -6.79
CA VAL A 321 8.68 7.68 -6.64
C VAL A 321 7.70 7.94 -7.79
N LYS A 322 7.49 9.22 -8.14
CA LYS A 322 6.60 9.63 -9.24
C LYS A 322 6.97 8.97 -10.56
N ARG A 323 8.22 8.58 -10.80
CA ARG A 323 8.60 7.87 -12.03
C ARG A 323 7.93 6.51 -12.17
N PHE A 324 7.62 5.81 -11.07
CA PHE A 324 6.96 4.49 -11.11
C PHE A 324 5.48 4.57 -11.51
N THR A 325 4.84 5.73 -11.37
CA THR A 325 3.44 5.96 -11.73
C THR A 325 3.26 7.04 -12.79
N HIS A 326 4.35 7.50 -13.40
CA HIS A 326 4.36 8.64 -14.31
C HIS A 326 3.77 9.93 -13.71
N GLY A 327 3.89 10.13 -12.40
CA GLY A 327 3.26 11.25 -11.69
C GLY A 327 1.74 11.13 -11.63
N ASP A 328 1.23 9.91 -11.63
CA ASP A 328 -0.20 9.58 -11.64
C ASP A 328 -0.91 10.10 -12.90
N SER A 329 -0.22 10.05 -14.04
CA SER A 329 -0.73 10.52 -15.33
C SER A 329 -0.49 9.50 -16.45
N TYR A 330 -1.43 9.42 -17.38
CA TYR A 330 -1.25 8.69 -18.63
C TYR A 330 -0.21 9.41 -19.49
N LYS A 331 0.74 8.64 -20.06
CA LYS A 331 1.71 9.20 -21.01
C LYS A 331 1.10 9.24 -22.41
N PRO A 332 1.23 10.37 -23.14
CA PRO A 332 0.79 10.45 -24.52
C PRO A 332 1.45 9.37 -25.38
N VAL A 333 0.65 8.69 -26.19
CA VAL A 333 1.13 7.76 -27.21
C VAL A 333 0.97 8.44 -28.58
N PRO A 334 2.05 8.65 -29.36
CA PRO A 334 1.96 9.33 -30.64
C PRO A 334 0.91 8.72 -31.56
N GLY A 335 0.00 9.53 -32.09
CA GLY A 335 -1.09 9.11 -32.97
C GLY A 335 -2.35 8.62 -32.25
N TYR A 336 -2.37 8.55 -30.92
CA TYR A 336 -3.51 8.08 -30.13
C TYR A 336 -4.00 9.13 -29.13
N LYS A 337 -5.23 8.93 -28.66
CA LYS A 337 -5.89 9.73 -27.62
C LYS A 337 -6.22 8.84 -26.42
N THR A 338 -6.01 9.35 -25.21
CA THR A 338 -6.39 8.66 -23.98
C THR A 338 -7.89 8.84 -23.75
N PHE A 339 -8.63 7.73 -23.83
CA PHE A 339 -10.06 7.67 -23.56
C PHE A 339 -10.33 7.02 -22.21
N GLN A 340 -11.20 7.61 -21.40
CA GLN A 340 -11.73 7.03 -20.16
C GLN A 340 -13.26 7.18 -20.17
N SER A 341 -13.98 6.24 -19.56
CA SER A 341 -15.44 6.18 -19.59
C SER A 341 -15.98 5.75 -18.23
N HIS A 342 -17.28 5.92 -18.03
CA HIS A 342 -18.05 5.54 -16.85
C HIS A 342 -17.80 6.42 -15.62
N PHE A 343 -18.00 7.73 -15.77
CA PHE A 343 -17.94 8.68 -14.65
C PHE A 343 -19.29 9.33 -14.36
N HIS A 344 -19.61 9.34 -13.07
CA HIS A 344 -20.74 10.04 -12.48
C HIS A 344 -20.21 11.22 -11.67
N ASN A 345 -20.12 12.40 -12.29
CA ASN A 345 -19.69 13.60 -11.57
C ASN A 345 -20.88 14.25 -10.85
N GLU A 346 -22.12 13.92 -11.27
CA GLU A 346 -23.38 14.44 -10.73
C GLU A 346 -23.44 15.98 -10.77
N PHE A 347 -22.62 16.59 -11.64
CA PHE A 347 -22.46 18.04 -11.72
C PHE A 347 -23.74 18.73 -12.20
N ILE A 348 -24.44 18.09 -13.13
CA ILE A 348 -25.71 18.61 -13.68
C ILE A 348 -26.77 18.70 -12.58
N THR A 349 -26.98 17.61 -11.84
CA THR A 349 -28.02 17.53 -10.82
C THR A 349 -27.64 18.30 -9.56
N LYS A 350 -26.39 18.20 -9.09
CA LYS A 350 -25.97 18.79 -7.81
C LYS A 350 -25.55 20.26 -7.88
N VAL A 351 -25.25 20.79 -9.06
CA VAL A 351 -24.78 22.17 -9.24
C VAL A 351 -25.67 22.95 -10.21
N VAL A 352 -25.75 22.52 -11.47
CA VAL A 352 -26.37 23.31 -12.56
C VAL A 352 -27.86 23.47 -12.34
N LEU A 353 -28.60 22.35 -12.30
CA LEU A 353 -30.06 22.37 -12.12
C LEU A 353 -30.47 22.65 -10.68
N ALA A 354 -29.56 22.49 -9.72
CA ALA A 354 -29.74 22.95 -8.34
C ALA A 354 -29.64 24.48 -8.19
N GLY A 355 -29.36 25.23 -9.27
CA GLY A 355 -29.25 26.69 -9.24
C GLY A 355 -28.05 27.22 -8.46
N LYS A 356 -27.02 26.40 -8.23
CA LYS A 356 -25.80 26.82 -7.54
C LYS A 356 -24.88 27.59 -8.50
N PRO A 357 -23.95 28.41 -7.97
CA PRO A 357 -22.92 29.03 -8.79
C PRO A 357 -22.14 27.98 -9.60
N VAL A 358 -22.24 28.07 -10.92
CA VAL A 358 -21.55 27.17 -11.84
C VAL A 358 -20.12 27.70 -12.04
N PRO A 359 -19.06 26.96 -11.62
CA PRO A 359 -17.70 27.42 -11.81
C PRO A 359 -17.32 27.44 -13.30
N ASN A 360 -16.43 28.36 -13.66
CA ASN A 360 -15.88 28.46 -15.02
C ASN A 360 -15.26 27.12 -15.44
N VAL A 361 -14.48 26.49 -14.56
CA VAL A 361 -13.96 25.14 -14.72
C VAL A 361 -14.22 24.37 -13.42
N PRO A 362 -15.08 23.33 -13.44
CA PRO A 362 -15.27 22.45 -12.28
C PRO A 362 -14.02 21.63 -11.97
N GLU A 363 -13.79 21.33 -10.69
CA GLU A 363 -12.61 20.59 -10.21
C GLU A 363 -12.41 19.24 -10.94
N PHE A 364 -13.48 18.48 -11.21
CA PHE A 364 -13.37 17.19 -11.89
C PHE A 364 -12.74 17.31 -13.29
N VAL A 365 -12.97 18.42 -13.99
CA VAL A 365 -12.38 18.70 -15.32
C VAL A 365 -10.87 18.92 -15.18
N GLU A 366 -10.44 19.65 -14.15
CA GLU A 366 -9.02 19.84 -13.87
C GLU A 366 -8.35 18.50 -13.55
N VAL A 367 -8.97 17.67 -12.72
CA VAL A 367 -8.48 16.33 -12.38
C VAL A 367 -8.28 15.46 -13.64
N PHE A 368 -9.25 15.42 -14.57
CA PHE A 368 -9.09 14.65 -15.81
C PHE A 368 -7.97 15.19 -16.70
N ARG A 369 -7.86 16.51 -16.85
CA ARG A 369 -6.78 17.12 -17.63
C ARG A 369 -5.41 16.83 -17.03
N GLU A 370 -5.29 16.92 -15.70
CA GLU A 370 -4.04 16.64 -14.99
C GLU A 370 -3.61 15.18 -15.05
N THR A 371 -4.56 14.25 -15.16
CA THR A 371 -4.26 12.82 -15.32
C THR A 371 -3.88 12.45 -16.75
N GLY A 372 -3.90 13.40 -17.70
CA GLY A 372 -3.51 13.17 -19.09
C GLY A 372 -4.58 12.45 -19.91
N VAL A 373 -5.84 12.54 -19.49
CA VAL A 373 -6.98 12.03 -20.27
C VAL A 373 -7.36 13.07 -21.33
N ASP A 374 -7.50 12.63 -22.58
CA ASP A 374 -7.91 13.49 -23.69
C ASP A 374 -9.43 13.51 -23.86
N ILE A 375 -10.09 12.37 -23.62
CA ILE A 375 -11.51 12.18 -23.85
C ILE A 375 -12.12 11.47 -22.64
N VAL A 376 -13.13 12.07 -22.03
CA VAL A 376 -13.88 11.49 -20.91
C VAL A 376 -15.32 11.29 -21.35
N HIS A 377 -15.80 10.06 -21.27
CA HIS A 377 -17.21 9.75 -21.46
C HIS A 377 -17.92 9.66 -20.11
N LEU A 378 -18.90 10.54 -19.95
CA LEU A 378 -19.75 10.59 -18.77
C LEU A 378 -20.82 9.51 -18.85
N ALA A 379 -21.32 9.10 -17.69
CA ALA A 379 -22.32 8.06 -17.57
C ALA A 379 -23.48 8.50 -16.67
N GLU A 380 -23.82 9.79 -16.69
CA GLU A 380 -24.73 10.43 -15.74
C GLU A 380 -26.12 9.76 -15.67
N PHE A 381 -26.88 10.17 -14.65
CA PHE A 381 -28.27 9.76 -14.41
C PHE A 381 -28.47 8.31 -13.93
N HIS A 382 -27.44 7.70 -13.33
CA HIS A 382 -27.56 6.46 -12.57
C HIS A 382 -27.79 6.72 -11.08
N GLY A 383 -29.06 6.85 -10.69
CA GLY A 383 -29.47 7.21 -9.34
C GLY A 383 -29.98 8.65 -9.31
N PRO A 384 -29.12 9.67 -9.14
CA PRO A 384 -29.53 11.07 -9.24
C PRO A 384 -30.05 11.45 -10.64
N GLY A 385 -31.12 12.25 -10.70
CA GLY A 385 -31.77 12.67 -11.94
C GLY A 385 -33.02 11.84 -12.27
N HIS A 386 -33.51 11.93 -13.50
CA HIS A 386 -34.78 11.35 -13.94
C HIS A 386 -34.60 10.38 -15.12
N PRO A 387 -33.86 9.26 -14.95
CA PRO A 387 -33.58 8.32 -16.05
C PRO A 387 -34.82 7.57 -16.56
N LYS A 388 -35.95 7.64 -15.82
CA LYS A 388 -37.26 7.08 -16.21
C LYS A 388 -38.30 8.17 -16.54
N GLY A 389 -37.89 9.43 -16.60
CA GLY A 389 -38.78 10.57 -16.74
C GLY A 389 -39.31 11.12 -15.39
N PRO A 390 -40.26 12.08 -15.43
CA PRO A 390 -41.03 12.51 -16.62
C PRO A 390 -40.16 13.17 -17.70
N ASP A 391 -40.59 13.07 -18.96
CA ASP A 391 -39.84 13.53 -20.14
C ASP A 391 -39.38 14.99 -20.01
N GLU A 392 -40.24 15.87 -19.49
CA GLU A 392 -39.90 17.29 -19.33
C GLU A 392 -38.64 17.50 -18.48
N GLU A 393 -38.51 16.79 -17.35
CA GLU A 393 -37.35 16.91 -16.47
C GLU A 393 -36.12 16.22 -17.07
N ARG A 394 -36.31 15.04 -17.67
CA ARG A 394 -35.24 14.30 -18.33
C ARG A 394 -34.62 15.08 -19.50
N LEU A 395 -35.44 15.75 -20.31
CA LEU A 395 -34.97 16.53 -21.45
C LEU A 395 -34.18 17.77 -20.99
N LYS A 396 -34.60 18.43 -19.89
CA LYS A 396 -33.82 19.52 -19.26
C LYS A 396 -32.46 19.03 -18.75
N GLU A 397 -32.41 17.84 -18.15
CA GLU A 397 -31.17 17.21 -17.69
C GLU A 397 -30.21 16.89 -18.84
N LEU A 398 -30.73 16.33 -19.93
CA LEU A 398 -29.94 16.04 -21.13
C LEU A 398 -29.44 17.32 -21.80
N ASP A 399 -30.28 18.33 -21.99
CA ASP A 399 -29.88 19.62 -22.56
C ASP A 399 -28.74 20.25 -21.73
N ALA A 400 -28.89 20.30 -20.40
CA ALA A 400 -27.86 20.80 -19.50
C ALA A 400 -26.57 19.96 -19.57
N LEU A 401 -26.65 18.63 -19.68
CA LEU A 401 -25.49 17.76 -19.82
C LEU A 401 -24.71 18.07 -21.10
N PHE A 402 -25.40 18.17 -22.24
CA PHE A 402 -24.79 18.47 -23.53
C PHE A 402 -24.16 19.88 -23.53
N ASP A 403 -24.86 20.87 -22.99
CA ASP A 403 -24.36 22.24 -22.90
C ASP A 403 -23.11 22.35 -22.04
N GLN A 404 -23.09 21.72 -20.86
CA GLN A 404 -21.89 21.72 -20.02
C GLN A 404 -20.75 20.92 -20.64
N CYS A 405 -21.01 19.77 -21.25
CA CYS A 405 -19.96 19.01 -21.95
C CYS A 405 -19.34 19.85 -23.07
N LYS A 406 -20.17 20.52 -23.89
CA LYS A 406 -19.71 21.43 -24.94
C LYS A 406 -18.91 22.59 -24.39
N ARG A 407 -19.39 23.24 -23.32
CA ARG A 407 -18.73 24.39 -22.68
C ARG A 407 -17.36 24.05 -22.10
N LEU A 408 -17.22 22.84 -21.55
CA LEU A 408 -16.00 22.39 -20.84
C LEU A 408 -15.00 21.67 -21.76
N SER A 409 -15.41 21.37 -23.00
CA SER A 409 -14.55 20.78 -24.02
C SER A 409 -13.76 21.84 -24.80
N ASP A 410 -12.58 21.46 -25.28
CA ASP A 410 -11.74 22.27 -26.15
C ASP A 410 -10.97 21.39 -27.16
N LYS A 411 -9.99 21.95 -27.86
CA LYS A 411 -9.20 21.23 -28.88
C LYS A 411 -8.31 20.12 -28.32
N LYS A 412 -8.08 20.09 -27.01
CA LYS A 412 -7.19 19.15 -26.30
C LYS A 412 -7.93 18.22 -25.36
N PHE A 413 -9.13 18.60 -24.91
CA PHE A 413 -9.93 17.84 -23.96
C PHE A 413 -11.40 17.76 -24.40
N LEU A 414 -11.97 16.57 -24.43
CA LEU A 414 -13.35 16.33 -24.83
C LEU A 414 -14.14 15.65 -23.69
N LEU A 415 -15.19 16.31 -23.22
CA LEU A 415 -16.25 15.65 -22.46
C LEU A 415 -17.31 15.15 -23.42
N LEU A 416 -17.52 13.84 -23.42
CA LEU A 416 -18.60 13.21 -24.16
C LEU A 416 -19.81 13.04 -23.22
N PRO A 417 -20.97 13.62 -23.55
CA PRO A 417 -22.18 13.39 -22.81
C PRO A 417 -22.60 11.91 -22.97
N GLY A 418 -23.07 11.32 -21.89
CA GLY A 418 -23.51 9.93 -21.88
C GLY A 418 -24.25 9.60 -20.59
N GLU A 419 -24.95 8.49 -20.64
CA GLU A 419 -25.81 8.01 -19.56
C GLU A 419 -25.51 6.54 -19.26
N GLU A 420 -25.64 6.16 -18.00
CA GLU A 420 -25.73 4.76 -17.61
C GLU A 420 -27.21 4.31 -17.60
N ALA A 421 -27.62 3.81 -18.74
CA ALA A 421 -28.97 3.37 -19.07
C ALA A 421 -29.27 1.96 -18.54
N ASN A 422 -29.59 1.85 -17.24
CA ASN A 422 -30.01 0.59 -16.62
C ASN A 422 -31.50 0.24 -16.84
N ASN A 423 -32.31 1.20 -17.29
CA ASN A 423 -33.77 1.09 -17.27
C ASN A 423 -34.40 0.53 -18.55
N PHE A 424 -33.66 0.46 -19.66
CA PHE A 424 -34.23 0.16 -20.98
C PHE A 424 -34.00 -1.29 -21.44
N TYR A 425 -32.84 -1.86 -21.14
CA TYR A 425 -32.42 -3.16 -21.69
C TYR A 425 -32.13 -4.23 -20.63
N GLY A 426 -32.29 -3.90 -19.34
CA GLY A 426 -31.82 -4.73 -18.22
C GLY A 426 -30.29 -4.75 -18.11
N GLY A 427 -29.74 -4.80 -16.89
CA GLY A 427 -28.29 -4.66 -16.66
C GLY A 427 -27.82 -3.21 -16.69
N HIS A 428 -26.51 -2.98 -16.91
CA HIS A 428 -25.88 -1.66 -16.92
C HIS A 428 -25.31 -1.37 -18.31
N TRP A 429 -25.85 -0.36 -19.00
CA TRP A 429 -25.44 0.00 -20.37
C TRP A 429 -24.94 1.43 -20.42
N LEU A 430 -23.89 1.66 -21.20
CA LEU A 430 -23.37 2.99 -21.47
C LEU A 430 -23.89 3.49 -22.81
N ALA A 431 -24.69 4.55 -22.79
CA ALA A 431 -25.22 5.16 -23.99
C ALA A 431 -24.24 6.20 -24.56
N PHE A 432 -23.97 6.09 -25.86
CA PHE A 432 -23.20 7.07 -26.64
C PHE A 432 -24.10 7.68 -27.69
N PHE A 433 -24.16 9.02 -27.72
CA PHE A 433 -24.97 9.73 -28.69
C PHE A 433 -24.07 10.64 -29.55
N PRO A 434 -24.04 10.46 -30.88
CA PRO A 434 -23.22 11.29 -31.76
C PRO A 434 -23.78 12.71 -31.94
N ASN A 435 -25.05 12.91 -31.60
CA ASN A 435 -25.77 14.19 -31.65
C ASN A 435 -26.66 14.34 -30.41
N PRO A 436 -27.09 15.55 -30.05
CA PRO A 436 -28.17 15.78 -29.09
C PRO A 436 -29.39 14.88 -29.36
N VAL A 437 -29.94 14.28 -28.30
CA VAL A 437 -31.11 13.35 -28.36
C VAL A 437 -32.30 13.86 -27.55
N TYR A 438 -32.35 15.17 -27.30
CA TYR A 438 -33.42 15.85 -26.58
C TYR A 438 -34.24 16.76 -27.50
#